data_AF-A0AA38CRC0-F1
#
_entry.id   AF-A0AA38CRC0-F1
#
_cell.length_a   1.000
_cell.length_b   1.000
_cell.length_c   1.000
_cell.angle_alpha   90.00
_cell.angle_beta   90.00
_cell.angle_gamma   90.00
#
_symmetry.space_group_name_H-M   'P 1'
#
loop_
_entity.id
_entity.type
_entity.pdbx_description
1 polymer ?
#
loop_
_entity_poly.entity_id
_entity_poly.type
_entity_poly.pdbx_seq_one_letter_code
_entity_poly.pdbx_strand_id
1 'polypeptide(L)'
;KDPGYIKMNPCDSRNSKHGDDSLLNSELSNSAQWAGFWSQLCPTCKIIRPIRSKHCSSCNRCVEQFDHHCPWISNCVGKKNKWDFFVFICLQTSATFIGGIVAIQRLWTDPMAPSSSSAWMHYLLVHHPGAVGFLCVGTFILIGAATLTVTQALLIARNMTTNEMANRNRYSYLKAPDGRFQNPYNHG
;
A
#
# COMPACT_ATOMS: atom_id res chain seq x y z
N LYS A 1 0.89 6.49 10.91
CA LYS A 1 1.36 7.69 10.17
C LYS A 1 0.30 8.11 9.14
N ASP A 2 0.09 9.40 8.93
CA ASP A 2 -0.89 9.92 7.95
C ASP A 2 -0.49 9.46 6.53
N PRO A 3 -1.37 8.73 5.79
CA PRO A 3 -1.10 8.34 4.41
C PRO A 3 -1.24 9.49 3.40
N GLY A 4 -1.79 10.63 3.83
CA GLY A 4 -2.21 11.72 2.95
C GLY A 4 -3.74 11.78 2.85
N TYR A 5 -4.43 11.76 4.00
CA TYR A 5 -5.87 11.96 4.01
C TYR A 5 -6.24 13.35 3.45
N ILE A 6 -7.18 13.38 2.52
CA ILE A 6 -7.67 14.62 1.93
C ILE A 6 -8.72 15.21 2.87
N LYS A 7 -8.54 16.48 3.26
CA LYS A 7 -9.48 17.20 4.10
C LYS A 7 -10.81 17.38 3.35
N MET A 8 -11.91 17.14 4.04
CA MET A 8 -13.25 17.53 3.55
C MET A 8 -13.32 19.05 3.48
N ASN A 9 -13.93 19.60 2.43
CA ASN A 9 -14.15 21.04 2.34
C ASN A 9 -15.06 21.50 3.49
N PRO A 10 -14.68 22.50 4.31
CA PRO A 10 -15.51 22.99 5.40
C PRO A 10 -16.78 23.74 4.96
N CYS A 11 -16.96 24.00 3.66
CA CYS A 11 -17.97 24.94 3.17
C CYS A 11 -19.43 24.53 3.40
N ASP A 12 -19.72 23.28 3.77
CA ASP A 12 -21.10 22.85 4.08
C ASP A 12 -21.52 23.10 5.55
N SER A 13 -20.63 23.62 6.40
CA SER A 13 -20.94 23.82 7.84
C SER A 13 -21.38 25.25 8.19
N ARG A 14 -21.45 26.15 7.21
CA ARG A 14 -21.94 27.52 7.41
C ARG A 14 -22.92 27.90 6.31
N ASN A 15 -24.14 27.38 6.38
CA ASN A 15 -25.23 28.08 5.72
C ASN A 15 -26.49 28.14 6.58
N SER A 16 -26.63 29.25 7.29
CA SER A 16 -27.91 29.79 7.75
C SER A 16 -27.71 31.28 7.98
N LYS A 17 -27.71 32.07 6.90
CA LYS A 17 -28.45 33.34 6.78
C LYS A 17 -28.17 34.05 5.47
N HIS A 18 -29.19 34.03 4.62
CA HIS A 18 -29.79 35.16 3.91
C HIS A 18 -28.97 35.91 2.84
N GLY A 19 -29.47 35.83 1.61
CA GLY A 19 -29.33 36.87 0.58
C GLY A 19 -28.14 36.71 -0.34
N ASP A 20 -28.39 36.28 -1.58
CA ASP A 20 -28.08 37.01 -2.81
C ASP A 20 -27.89 36.04 -3.99
N ASP A 21 -28.76 36.15 -5.00
CA ASP A 21 -28.81 35.33 -6.22
C ASP A 21 -27.57 35.53 -7.13
N SER A 22 -26.62 36.39 -6.74
CA SER A 22 -25.34 36.59 -7.42
C SER A 22 -24.32 35.46 -7.15
N LEU A 23 -24.37 34.80 -5.99
CA LEU A 23 -23.47 33.69 -5.65
C LEU A 23 -23.81 32.40 -6.39
N LEU A 24 -25.10 32.15 -6.62
CA LEU A 24 -25.61 31.00 -7.36
C LEU A 24 -25.15 31.02 -8.82
N ASN A 25 -25.06 32.22 -9.42
CA ASN A 25 -24.54 32.39 -10.78
C ASN A 25 -23.01 32.21 -10.88
N SER A 26 -22.26 32.51 -9.81
CA SER A 26 -20.82 32.21 -9.74
C SER A 26 -20.53 30.73 -9.49
N GLU A 27 -21.42 30.01 -8.80
CA GLU A 27 -21.37 28.56 -8.65
C GLU A 27 -21.77 27.84 -9.95
N LEU A 28 -22.73 28.39 -10.70
CA LEU A 28 -23.11 27.91 -12.03
C LEU A 28 -22.06 28.20 -13.11
N SER A 29 -21.33 29.33 -13.05
CA SER A 29 -20.20 29.56 -13.98
C SER A 29 -19.01 28.64 -13.69
N ASN A 30 -18.80 28.28 -12.42
CA ASN A 30 -17.88 27.22 -12.04
C ASN A 30 -18.38 25.82 -12.44
N SER A 31 -19.70 25.58 -12.49
CA SER A 31 -20.29 24.28 -12.85
C SER A 31 -19.87 23.78 -14.24
N ALA A 32 -19.61 24.69 -15.19
CA ALA A 32 -19.07 24.36 -16.51
C ALA A 32 -17.60 23.89 -16.45
N GLN A 33 -16.80 24.34 -15.47
CA GLN A 33 -15.44 23.82 -15.23
C GLN A 33 -15.46 22.43 -14.55
N TRP A 34 -16.53 22.10 -13.81
CA TRP A 34 -16.71 20.78 -13.19
C TRP A 34 -17.24 19.70 -14.14
N ALA A 35 -17.67 20.06 -15.35
CA ALA A 35 -18.31 19.16 -16.31
C ALA A 35 -17.45 17.92 -16.69
N GLY A 36 -16.12 17.97 -16.50
CA GLY A 36 -15.21 16.82 -16.66
C GLY A 36 -14.84 16.07 -15.36
N PHE A 37 -15.15 16.63 -14.20
CA PHE A 37 -14.66 16.15 -12.89
C PHE A 37 -15.69 15.31 -12.10
N TRP A 38 -16.94 15.24 -12.54
CA TRP A 38 -18.00 14.50 -11.84
C TRP A 38 -17.68 13.00 -11.65
N SER A 39 -16.93 12.38 -12.57
CA SER A 39 -16.44 11.00 -12.43
C SER A 39 -15.48 10.80 -11.24
N GLN A 40 -14.82 11.88 -10.80
CA GLN A 40 -13.92 11.90 -9.65
C GLN A 40 -14.62 12.31 -8.35
N LEU A 41 -15.90 12.67 -8.38
CA LEU A 41 -16.67 12.97 -7.17
C LEU A 41 -16.65 11.76 -6.22
N CYS A 42 -16.37 12.05 -4.95
CA CYS A 42 -16.59 11.10 -3.86
C CYS A 42 -17.86 11.52 -3.11
N PRO A 43 -18.95 10.75 -3.20
CA PRO A 43 -20.21 11.11 -2.54
C PRO A 43 -20.08 11.09 -1.01
N THR A 44 -19.32 10.13 -0.47
CA THR A 44 -19.10 9.99 0.97
C THR A 44 -18.33 11.17 1.57
N CYS A 45 -17.28 11.61 0.89
CA CYS A 45 -16.43 12.70 1.39
C CYS A 45 -16.87 14.08 0.89
N LYS A 46 -17.86 14.16 -0.01
CA LYS A 46 -18.31 15.39 -0.68
C LYS A 46 -17.16 16.23 -1.24
N ILE A 47 -16.19 15.56 -1.89
CA ILE A 47 -15.07 16.21 -2.56
C ILE A 47 -14.88 15.65 -3.96
N ILE A 48 -14.31 16.45 -4.83
CA ILE A 48 -13.80 16.00 -6.12
C ILE A 48 -12.39 15.48 -5.87
N ARG A 49 -12.18 14.18 -6.09
CA ARG A 49 -10.90 13.52 -5.78
C ARG A 49 -9.82 14.03 -6.74
N PRO A 50 -8.65 14.47 -6.24
CA PRO A 50 -7.49 14.70 -7.08
C PRO A 50 -7.11 13.44 -7.86
N ILE A 51 -6.41 13.62 -8.99
CA ILE A 51 -5.90 12.49 -9.77
C ILE A 51 -5.09 11.52 -8.89
N ARG A 52 -5.17 10.23 -9.20
CA ARG A 52 -4.56 9.13 -8.42
C ARG A 52 -5.09 8.96 -6.98
N SER A 53 -6.11 9.70 -6.55
CA SER A 53 -6.71 9.56 -5.22
C SER A 53 -7.87 8.56 -5.21
N LYS A 54 -8.11 7.88 -4.08
CA LYS A 54 -9.27 7.00 -3.88
C LYS A 54 -9.89 7.14 -2.50
N HIS A 55 -11.18 6.86 -2.43
CA HIS A 55 -11.87 6.67 -1.17
C HIS A 55 -11.60 5.26 -0.67
N CYS A 56 -11.11 5.13 0.57
CA CYS A 56 -11.01 3.86 1.25
C CYS A 56 -12.22 3.72 2.18
N SER A 57 -13.06 2.71 1.92
CA SER A 57 -14.22 2.42 2.76
C SER A 57 -13.83 2.04 4.18
N SER A 58 -12.76 1.24 4.36
CA SER A 58 -12.27 0.83 5.69
C SER A 58 -11.81 2.00 6.55
N CYS A 59 -11.16 3.00 5.96
CA CYS A 59 -10.75 4.22 6.68
C CYS A 59 -11.79 5.34 6.62
N ASN A 60 -12.88 5.15 5.85
CA ASN A 60 -13.93 6.12 5.54
C ASN A 60 -13.40 7.51 5.14
N ARG A 61 -12.31 7.56 4.38
CA ARG A 61 -11.61 8.80 3.99
C ARG A 61 -11.00 8.67 2.60
N CYS A 62 -10.93 9.78 1.87
CA CYS A 62 -10.15 9.87 0.64
C CYS A 62 -8.65 10.01 0.96
N VAL A 63 -7.82 9.29 0.22
CA VAL A 63 -6.37 9.25 0.36
C VAL A 63 -5.72 9.69 -0.94
N GLU A 64 -4.77 10.63 -0.85
CA GLU A 64 -3.97 11.12 -1.97
C GLU A 64 -2.95 10.06 -2.43
N GLN A 65 -2.79 9.91 -3.76
CA GLN A 65 -1.99 8.84 -4.39
C GLN A 65 -2.19 7.49 -3.69
N PHE A 66 -3.44 7.05 -3.64
CA PHE A 66 -3.82 5.84 -2.91
C PHE A 66 -3.09 4.62 -3.49
N ASP A 67 -2.40 3.89 -2.61
CA ASP A 67 -1.72 2.65 -2.95
C ASP A 67 -2.57 1.43 -2.61
N HIS A 68 -2.90 1.25 -1.33
CA HIS A 68 -3.83 0.23 -0.86
C HIS A 68 -4.25 0.52 0.59
N HIS A 69 -5.27 -0.18 1.06
CA HIS A 69 -5.52 -0.32 2.50
C HIS A 69 -4.81 -1.58 2.98
N CYS A 70 -3.96 -1.44 4.00
CA CYS A 70 -3.15 -2.54 4.52
C CYS A 70 -3.67 -2.94 5.91
N PRO A 71 -4.29 -4.12 6.05
CA PRO A 71 -4.78 -4.60 7.35
C PRO A 71 -3.67 -4.74 8.39
N TRP A 72 -2.45 -5.08 7.95
CA TRP A 72 -1.30 -5.32 8.82
C TRP A 72 -0.84 -4.09 9.60
N ILE A 73 -1.02 -2.90 9.04
CA ILE A 73 -0.73 -1.63 9.72
C ILE A 73 -2.02 -0.92 10.15
N SER A 74 -3.18 -1.58 10.00
CA SER A 74 -4.52 -1.05 10.25
C SER A 74 -4.74 0.34 9.66
N ASN A 75 -4.19 0.59 8.47
CA ASN A 75 -4.15 1.93 7.87
C ASN A 75 -3.94 1.86 6.35
N CYS A 76 -4.23 2.97 5.67
CA CYS A 76 -3.89 3.10 4.26
C CYS A 76 -2.38 3.33 4.06
N VAL A 77 -1.92 2.91 2.89
CA VAL A 77 -0.65 3.33 2.28
C VAL A 77 -0.99 4.29 1.14
N GLY A 78 -0.36 5.46 1.15
CA GLY A 78 -0.59 6.54 0.20
C GLY A 78 0.62 7.46 0.09
N LYS A 79 0.44 8.64 -0.50
CA LYS A 79 1.51 9.58 -0.82
C LYS A 79 2.51 9.83 0.32
N LYS A 80 1.99 10.05 1.54
CA LYS A 80 2.81 10.54 2.67
C LYS A 80 3.48 9.44 3.50
N ASN A 81 3.11 8.18 3.32
CA ASN A 81 3.69 7.07 4.09
C ASN A 81 4.17 5.89 3.22
N LYS A 82 4.17 6.02 1.88
CA LYS A 82 4.64 4.96 0.97
C LYS A 82 6.09 4.54 1.25
N TRP A 83 6.97 5.51 1.50
CA TRP A 83 8.37 5.23 1.85
C TRP A 83 8.52 4.59 3.22
N ASP A 84 7.73 5.01 4.22
CA ASP A 84 7.75 4.36 5.53
C ASP A 84 7.29 2.90 5.44
N PHE A 85 6.25 2.63 4.65
CA PHE A 85 5.80 1.26 4.38
C PHE A 85 6.88 0.44 3.66
N PHE A 86 7.58 1.04 2.70
CA PHE A 86 8.69 0.38 2.01
C PHE A 86 9.86 0.06 2.95
N VAL A 87 10.25 0.99 3.82
CA VAL A 87 11.29 0.75 4.84
C VAL A 87 10.83 -0.34 5.81
N PHE A 88 9.57 -0.31 6.24
CA PHE A 88 8.98 -1.34 7.12
C PHE A 88 9.11 -2.75 6.52
N ILE A 89 8.74 -2.95 5.25
CA ILE A 89 8.86 -4.27 4.61
C ILE A 89 10.32 -4.67 4.39
N CYS A 90 11.23 -3.74 4.09
CA CYS A 90 12.66 -4.03 4.01
C CYS A 90 13.22 -4.49 5.36
N LEU A 91 12.87 -3.81 6.45
CA LEU A 91 13.28 -4.20 7.79
C LEU A 91 12.70 -5.57 8.18
N GLN A 92 11.44 -5.84 7.86
CA GLN A 92 10.81 -7.15 8.11
C GLN A 92 11.52 -8.27 7.34
N THR A 93 11.81 -8.06 6.05
CA THR A 93 12.53 -9.02 5.21
C THR A 93 13.92 -9.30 5.78
N SER A 94 14.68 -8.26 6.12
CA SER A 94 16.01 -8.38 6.72
C SER A 94 15.98 -9.08 8.07
N ALA A 95 15.04 -8.72 8.96
CA ALA A 95 14.91 -9.33 10.27
C ALA A 95 14.57 -10.83 10.18
N THR A 96 13.66 -11.20 9.27
CA THR A 96 13.28 -12.61 9.05
C THR A 96 14.45 -13.41 8.48
N PHE A 97 15.20 -12.83 7.54
CA PHE A 97 16.38 -13.46 6.96
C PHE A 97 17.50 -13.68 8.00
N ILE A 98 17.85 -12.65 8.75
CA ILE A 98 18.87 -12.73 9.82
C ILE A 98 18.43 -13.72 10.89
N GLY A 99 17.16 -13.67 11.33
CA GLY A 99 16.61 -14.63 12.30
C GLY A 99 16.70 -16.08 11.81
N GLY A 100 16.41 -16.32 10.53
CA GLY A 100 16.58 -17.64 9.91
C GLY A 100 18.03 -18.14 9.92
N ILE A 101 18.98 -17.28 9.55
CA ILE A 101 20.42 -17.60 9.61
C ILE A 101 20.84 -17.96 11.04
N VAL A 102 20.47 -17.14 12.02
CA VAL A 102 20.81 -17.37 13.42
C VAL A 102 20.20 -18.69 13.91
N ALA A 103 18.95 -18.98 13.57
CA ALA A 103 18.31 -20.24 13.95
C ALA A 103 19.02 -21.45 13.34
N ILE A 104 19.35 -21.42 12.03
CA ILE A 104 20.11 -22.49 11.37
C ILE A 104 21.48 -22.67 12.01
N GLN A 105 22.21 -21.57 12.26
CA GLN A 105 23.52 -21.63 12.90
C GLN A 105 23.44 -22.32 14.26
N ARG A 106 22.43 -21.98 15.08
CA ARG A 106 22.24 -22.58 16.41
C ARG A 106 21.94 -24.07 16.35
N LEU A 107 21.11 -24.51 15.40
CA LEU A 107 20.82 -25.92 15.18
C LEU A 107 22.05 -26.70 14.68
N TRP A 108 22.87 -26.07 13.84
CA TRP A 108 24.07 -26.68 13.29
C TRP A 108 25.20 -26.82 14.32
N THR A 109 25.31 -25.88 15.26
CA THR A 109 26.34 -25.86 16.31
C THR A 109 25.90 -26.51 17.63
N ASP A 110 24.76 -27.19 17.67
CA ASP A 110 24.29 -27.86 18.88
C ASP A 110 25.26 -29.02 19.24
N PRO A 111 25.94 -28.98 20.39
CA PRO A 111 26.94 -29.99 20.76
C PRO A 111 26.33 -31.38 21.02
N MET A 112 25.03 -31.46 21.28
CA MET A 112 24.32 -32.72 21.52
C MET A 112 23.75 -33.32 20.23
N ALA A 113 23.91 -32.63 19.09
CA ALA A 113 23.35 -33.05 17.82
C ALA A 113 24.09 -34.31 17.29
N PRO A 114 23.36 -35.38 16.93
CA PRO A 114 23.96 -36.58 16.34
C PRO A 114 24.68 -36.29 15.01
N SER A 115 25.76 -37.00 14.73
CA SER A 115 26.52 -36.88 13.47
C SER A 115 25.83 -37.54 12.26
N SER A 116 24.98 -38.55 12.51
CA SER A 116 24.18 -39.21 11.48
C SER A 116 23.02 -38.32 11.04
N SER A 117 22.82 -38.14 9.74
CA SER A 117 21.79 -37.25 9.16
C SER A 117 20.36 -37.63 9.55
N SER A 118 20.03 -38.92 9.59
CA SER A 118 18.69 -39.39 9.98
C SER A 118 18.43 -39.20 11.48
N ALA A 119 19.44 -39.47 12.31
CA ALA A 119 19.36 -39.25 13.76
C ALA A 119 19.30 -37.76 14.09
N TRP A 120 20.03 -36.91 13.36
CA TRP A 120 20.00 -35.46 13.47
C TRP A 120 18.62 -34.90 13.16
N MET A 121 18.00 -35.35 12.06
CA MET A 121 16.66 -34.90 11.67
C MET A 121 15.62 -35.26 12.73
N HIS A 122 15.64 -36.49 13.26
CA HIS A 122 14.75 -36.91 14.33
C HIS A 122 15.01 -36.10 15.62
N TYR A 123 16.28 -35.87 15.96
CA TYR A 123 16.67 -35.05 17.11
C TYR A 123 16.12 -33.62 17.00
N LEU A 124 16.24 -32.96 15.85
CA LEU A 124 15.68 -31.63 15.64
C LEU A 124 14.17 -31.58 15.82
N LEU A 125 13.44 -32.56 15.28
CA LEU A 125 11.99 -32.59 15.36
C LEU A 125 11.48 -32.82 16.78
N VAL A 126 12.19 -33.61 17.58
CA VAL A 126 11.80 -33.95 18.95
C VAL A 126 12.28 -32.92 19.97
N HIS A 127 13.53 -32.48 19.87
CA HIS A 127 14.16 -31.61 20.86
C HIS A 127 14.06 -30.11 20.52
N HIS A 128 13.90 -29.77 19.24
CA HIS A 128 13.83 -28.38 18.78
C HIS A 128 12.58 -28.07 17.92
N PRO A 129 11.37 -28.56 18.26
CA PRO A 129 10.18 -28.38 17.42
C PRO A 129 9.83 -26.90 17.19
N GLY A 130 10.10 -26.03 18.18
CA GLY A 130 9.89 -24.59 18.06
C GLY A 130 10.81 -23.92 17.03
N ALA A 131 12.08 -24.33 16.95
CA ALA A 131 13.03 -23.82 15.97
C ALA A 131 12.68 -24.30 14.55
N VAL A 132 12.25 -25.56 14.43
CA VAL A 132 11.74 -26.10 13.16
C VAL A 132 10.49 -25.33 12.72
N GLY A 133 9.52 -25.14 13.62
CA GLY A 133 8.32 -24.35 13.34
C GLY A 133 8.64 -22.90 12.96
N PHE A 134 9.55 -22.25 13.68
CA PHE A 134 10.04 -20.91 13.37
C PHE A 134 10.65 -20.83 11.97
N LEU A 135 11.49 -21.81 11.57
CA LEU A 135 12.07 -21.86 10.24
C LEU A 135 11.02 -22.09 9.16
N CYS A 136 10.08 -23.02 9.35
CA CYS A 136 9.01 -23.27 8.38
C CYS A 136 8.13 -22.03 8.15
N VAL A 137 7.63 -21.42 9.23
CA VAL A 137 6.81 -20.20 9.15
C VAL A 137 7.64 -19.02 8.64
N GLY A 138 8.88 -18.90 9.10
CA GLY A 138 9.83 -17.87 8.70
C GLY A 138 10.14 -17.91 7.21
N THR A 139 10.35 -19.09 6.62
CA THR A 139 10.54 -19.26 5.17
C THR A 139 9.30 -18.81 4.39
N PHE A 140 8.10 -19.20 4.83
CA PHE A 140 6.86 -18.77 4.19
C PHE A 140 6.69 -17.24 4.22
N ILE A 141 6.90 -16.63 5.39
CA ILE A 141 6.85 -15.17 5.56
C ILE A 141 7.93 -14.48 4.70
N LEU A 142 9.15 -15.03 4.66
CA LEU A 142 10.26 -14.46 3.90
C LEU A 142 9.97 -14.44 2.40
N ILE A 143 9.40 -15.51 1.83
CA ILE A 143 9.04 -15.55 0.40
C ILE A 143 8.00 -14.46 0.09
N GLY A 144 6.96 -14.34 0.92
CA GLY A 144 5.93 -13.31 0.75
C GLY A 144 6.48 -11.90 0.90
N ALA A 145 7.27 -11.66 1.95
CA ALA A 145 7.87 -10.36 2.24
C ALA A 145 8.88 -9.95 1.15
N ALA A 146 9.74 -10.86 0.69
CA ALA A 146 10.69 -10.60 -0.40
C ALA A 146 9.98 -10.26 -1.71
N THR A 147 8.93 -11.02 -2.07
CA THR A 147 8.11 -10.74 -3.26
C THR A 147 7.46 -9.35 -3.16
N LEU A 148 6.93 -9.01 -1.98
CA LEU A 148 6.34 -7.70 -1.72
C LEU A 148 7.40 -6.59 -1.81
N THR A 149 8.58 -6.77 -1.21
CA THR A 149 9.70 -5.82 -1.27
C THR A 149 10.11 -5.54 -2.72
N VAL A 150 10.33 -6.58 -3.53
CA VAL A 150 10.70 -6.43 -4.94
C VAL A 150 9.60 -5.71 -5.71
N THR A 151 8.34 -6.11 -5.53
CA THR A 151 7.20 -5.48 -6.22
C THR A 151 7.08 -4.00 -5.86
N GLN A 152 7.16 -3.65 -4.57
CA GLN A 152 7.09 -2.26 -4.12
C GLN A 152 8.27 -1.44 -4.62
N ALA A 153 9.49 -2.00 -4.64
CA ALA A 153 10.66 -1.33 -5.20
C ALA A 153 10.46 -1.00 -6.69
N LEU A 154 9.97 -1.95 -7.49
CA LEU A 154 9.68 -1.74 -8.91
C LEU A 154 8.56 -0.72 -9.15
N LEU A 155 7.53 -0.72 -8.31
CA LEU A 155 6.43 0.24 -8.39
C LEU A 155 6.89 1.65 -8.01
N ILE A 156 7.72 1.79 -6.97
CA ILE A 156 8.33 3.06 -6.56
C ILE A 156 9.23 3.59 -7.67
N ALA A 157 10.11 2.76 -8.23
CA ALA A 157 11.01 3.12 -9.33
C ALA A 157 10.22 3.63 -10.56
N ARG A 158 9.05 3.04 -10.83
CA ARG A 158 8.17 3.46 -11.93
C ARG A 158 7.20 4.57 -11.54
N ASN A 159 7.29 5.14 -10.33
CA ASN A 159 6.32 6.12 -9.80
C ASN A 159 4.85 5.69 -9.99
N MET A 160 4.56 4.42 -9.68
CA MET A 160 3.25 3.81 -9.85
C MET A 160 2.74 3.28 -8.51
N THR A 161 1.43 3.38 -8.26
CA THR A 161 0.83 2.75 -7.08
C THR A 161 0.36 1.32 -7.35
N THR A 162 0.31 0.48 -6.31
CA THR A 162 -0.22 -0.89 -6.40
C THR A 162 -1.64 -0.88 -6.98
N ASN A 163 -2.46 0.07 -6.53
CA ASN A 163 -3.79 0.29 -7.04
C ASN A 163 -3.83 0.66 -8.53
N GLU A 164 -2.91 1.50 -9.00
CA GLU A 164 -2.80 1.87 -10.41
C GLU A 164 -2.42 0.68 -11.27
N MET A 165 -1.44 -0.11 -10.85
CA MET A 165 -1.05 -1.33 -11.54
C MET A 165 -2.23 -2.32 -11.63
N ALA A 166 -2.91 -2.58 -10.49
CA ALA A 166 -4.02 -3.52 -10.43
C ALA A 166 -5.24 -3.08 -11.24
N ASN A 167 -5.46 -1.76 -11.38
CA ASN A 167 -6.60 -1.19 -12.10
C ASN A 167 -6.18 -0.46 -13.38
N ARG A 168 -5.03 -0.81 -13.98
CA ARG A 168 -4.44 -0.05 -15.10
C ARG A 168 -5.40 0.18 -16.26
N ASN A 169 -6.25 -0.80 -16.55
CA ASN A 169 -7.22 -0.75 -17.66
C ASN A 169 -8.37 0.24 -17.40
N ARG A 170 -8.62 0.62 -16.13
CA ARG A 170 -9.70 1.54 -15.72
C ARG A 170 -9.28 3.00 -15.78
N TYR A 171 -7.98 3.29 -15.76
CA TYR A 171 -7.46 4.65 -15.73
C TYR A 171 -7.14 5.15 -17.13
N SER A 172 -7.90 6.13 -17.62
CA SER A 172 -7.67 6.75 -18.93
C SER A 172 -6.31 7.43 -19.02
N TYR A 173 -5.85 8.05 -17.93
CA TYR A 173 -4.53 8.70 -17.87
C TYR A 173 -3.34 7.71 -17.91
N LEU A 174 -3.59 6.40 -17.85
CA LEU A 174 -2.58 5.35 -18.03
C LEU A 174 -2.61 4.73 -19.44
N LYS A 175 -3.32 5.35 -20.39
CA LYS A 175 -3.43 4.89 -21.78
C LYS A 175 -2.93 5.97 -22.73
N ALA A 176 -2.07 5.57 -23.65
CA ALA A 176 -1.70 6.39 -24.79
C ALA A 176 -2.87 6.49 -25.79
N PRO A 177 -2.81 7.44 -26.75
CA PRO A 177 -3.84 7.59 -27.80
C PRO A 177 -4.06 6.33 -28.64
N ASP A 178 -3.04 5.47 -28.76
CA ASP A 178 -3.11 4.17 -29.45
C ASP A 178 -3.68 3.03 -28.59
N GLY A 179 -4.12 3.35 -27.36
CA GLY A 179 -4.68 2.41 -26.40
C GLY A 179 -3.64 1.58 -25.62
N ARG A 180 -2.34 1.75 -25.90
CA ARG A 180 -1.28 1.05 -25.16
C ARG A 180 -1.11 1.63 -23.77
N PHE A 181 -0.58 0.81 -22.86
CA PHE A 181 -0.25 1.27 -21.52
C PHE A 181 0.86 2.33 -21.58
N GLN A 182 0.60 3.47 -20.96
CA GLN A 182 1.55 4.56 -20.82
C GLN A 182 1.53 5.07 -19.39
N ASN A 183 2.69 5.20 -18.77
CA ASN A 183 2.80 5.79 -17.44
C ASN A 183 3.38 7.20 -17.55
N PRO A 184 2.56 8.26 -17.45
CA PRO A 184 3.02 9.63 -17.61
C PRO A 184 3.88 10.12 -16.42
N TYR A 185 3.92 9.37 -15.31
CA TYR A 185 4.67 9.73 -14.10
C TYR A 185 6.06 9.07 -14.02
N ASN A 186 6.40 8.20 -14.97
CA ASN A 186 7.71 7.55 -15.02
C ASN A 186 8.72 8.47 -15.73
N HIS A 187 9.74 8.92 -15.01
CA HIS A 187 10.73 9.88 -15.51
C HIS A 187 12.17 9.34 -15.61
N GLY A 188 12.38 8.04 -15.38
CA GLY A 188 13.71 7.43 -15.33
C GLY A 188 14.15 7.18 -13.91
#